data_AF-A0A1G5WSZ8-F1
#
_entry.id   AF-A0A1G5WSZ8-F1
#
_cell.length_a   1.000
_cell.length_b   1.000
_cell.length_c   1.000
_cell.angle_alpha   90.00
_cell.angle_beta   90.00
_cell.angle_gamma   90.00
#
_symmetry.space_group_name_H-M   'P 1'
#
loop_
_entity.id
_entity.type
_entity.pdbx_description
1 polymer ?
#
loop_
_entity_poly.entity_id
_entity_poly.type
_entity_poly.pdbx_seq_one_letter_code
_entity_poly.pdbx_strand_id
1 'polypeptide(L)'
;MNDVEKAETVSYTLRNLSSSLDRTIAAVANTLGKSKNALILETLEREFYAYISTYARSNLLVSAMDAELAKKFGIEILSEWYESDHTIRYDRYLSGELKLDSIDKVDAMFKANLPLLELRAKQLIDKGYFRLPRGISLTFAVFIEIAKQDEALVHKIYRGAFGNTEDFYASLNAIRAAISLPAIKPE
;
A
#
# COMPACT_ATOMS: atom_id res chain seq x y z
N MET A 1 -25.46 14.85 15.65
CA MET A 1 -26.37 14.99 14.49
C MET A 1 -25.65 15.87 13.49
N ASN A 2 -25.45 15.33 12.28
CA ASN A 2 -24.94 15.95 11.04
C ASN A 2 -23.44 16.32 11.07
N ASP A 3 -22.57 15.91 10.15
CA ASP A 3 -22.73 15.38 8.79
C ASP A 3 -21.79 14.18 8.59
N VAL A 4 -22.34 13.02 8.21
CA VAL A 4 -21.55 12.05 7.45
C VAL A 4 -21.33 12.74 6.11
N GLU A 5 -20.10 13.18 5.82
CA GLU A 5 -19.72 13.64 4.49
C GLU A 5 -20.39 12.71 3.48
N LYS A 6 -21.33 13.25 2.69
CA LYS A 6 -21.87 12.51 1.55
C LYS A 6 -20.66 12.13 0.73
N ALA A 7 -20.31 10.85 0.72
CA ALA A 7 -19.27 10.35 -0.17
C ALA A 7 -19.58 10.89 -1.55
N GLU A 8 -18.69 11.70 -2.12
CA GLU A 8 -18.88 12.22 -3.47
C GLU A 8 -19.01 11.02 -4.39
N THR A 9 -20.19 10.84 -4.99
CA THR A 9 -20.46 9.70 -5.86
C THR A 9 -20.32 10.15 -7.31
N VAL A 10 -19.61 9.34 -8.09
CA VAL A 10 -19.47 9.55 -9.54
C VAL A 10 -20.34 8.52 -10.26
N SER A 11 -21.09 8.97 -11.27
CA SER A 11 -21.91 8.10 -12.11
C SER A 11 -21.15 7.71 -13.37
N TYR A 12 -21.04 6.40 -13.63
CA TYR A 12 -20.44 5.84 -14.83
C TYR A 12 -21.50 5.18 -15.72
N THR A 13 -21.37 5.33 -17.05
CA THR A 13 -22.20 4.61 -18.01
C THR A 13 -21.35 3.57 -18.75
N LEU A 14 -21.71 2.29 -18.63
CA LEU A 14 -21.09 1.22 -19.40
C LEU A 14 -21.73 1.15 -20.79
N ARG A 15 -20.95 1.39 -21.84
CA ARG A 15 -21.40 1.31 -23.25
C ARG A 15 -20.74 0.13 -23.95
N ASN A 16 -21.38 -0.40 -24.98
CA ASN A 16 -20.87 -1.50 -25.82
C ASN A 16 -20.64 -2.83 -25.06
N LEU A 17 -21.39 -3.08 -23.99
CA LEU A 17 -21.39 -4.38 -23.32
C LEU A 17 -22.04 -5.44 -24.23
N SER A 18 -21.39 -6.58 -24.45
CA SER A 18 -21.97 -7.64 -25.27
C SER A 18 -23.19 -8.26 -24.59
N SER A 19 -24.19 -8.67 -25.38
CA SER A 19 -25.39 -9.31 -24.85
C SER A 19 -25.09 -10.62 -24.11
N SER A 20 -24.04 -11.34 -24.53
CA SER A 20 -23.56 -12.55 -23.84
C SER A 20 -23.02 -12.23 -22.44
N LEU A 21 -22.24 -11.14 -22.31
CA LEU A 21 -21.70 -10.72 -21.02
C LEU A 21 -22.81 -10.20 -20.09
N ASP A 22 -23.80 -9.44 -20.59
CA ASP A 22 -24.94 -9.00 -19.77
C ASP A 22 -25.73 -10.19 -19.19
N ARG A 23 -25.96 -11.24 -19.98
CA ARG A 23 -26.61 -12.47 -19.48
C ARG A 23 -25.80 -13.15 -18.39
N THR A 24 -24.48 -13.18 -18.55
CA THR A 24 -23.56 -13.75 -17.54
C THR A 24 -23.63 -12.96 -16.24
N ILE A 25 -23.56 -11.62 -16.31
CA ILE A 25 -23.69 -10.73 -15.14
C ILE A 25 -25.05 -10.92 -14.47
N ALA A 26 -26.13 -11.00 -15.25
CA ALA A 26 -27.48 -11.24 -14.71
C ALA A 26 -27.57 -12.58 -13.97
N ALA A 27 -27.03 -13.65 -14.55
CA ALA A 27 -27.02 -14.97 -13.92
C ALA A 27 -26.24 -14.98 -12.61
N VAL A 28 -25.01 -14.42 -12.60
CA VAL A 28 -24.17 -14.33 -11.39
C VAL A 28 -24.84 -13.47 -10.32
N ALA A 29 -25.40 -12.32 -10.69
CA ALA A 29 -26.09 -11.44 -9.76
C ALA A 29 -27.29 -12.15 -9.10
N ASN A 30 -28.10 -12.89 -9.88
CA ASN A 30 -29.20 -13.69 -9.37
C ASN A 30 -28.74 -14.78 -8.41
N THR A 31 -27.67 -15.52 -8.76
CA THR A 31 -27.09 -16.56 -7.88
C THR A 31 -26.62 -15.99 -6.55
N LEU A 32 -26.10 -14.76 -6.53
CA LEU A 32 -25.63 -14.08 -5.33
C LEU A 32 -26.74 -13.32 -4.59
N GLY A 33 -27.97 -13.28 -5.11
CA GLY A 33 -29.08 -12.51 -4.54
C GLY A 33 -28.88 -10.99 -4.60
N LYS A 34 -28.15 -10.49 -5.60
CA LYS A 34 -27.79 -9.07 -5.76
C LYS A 34 -28.35 -8.49 -7.05
N SER A 35 -28.45 -7.16 -7.12
CA SER A 35 -28.72 -6.47 -8.40
C SER A 35 -27.46 -6.50 -9.29
N LYS A 36 -27.64 -6.39 -10.63
CA LYS A 36 -26.51 -6.24 -11.56
C LYS A 36 -25.61 -5.06 -11.18
N ASN A 37 -26.22 -3.94 -10.78
CA ASN A 37 -25.48 -2.75 -10.35
C ASN A 37 -24.63 -3.02 -9.11
N ALA A 38 -25.21 -3.64 -8.08
CA ALA A 38 -24.48 -3.97 -6.85
C ALA A 38 -23.28 -4.90 -7.15
N LEU A 39 -23.48 -5.95 -7.97
CA LEU A 39 -22.40 -6.85 -8.37
C LEU A 39 -21.26 -6.12 -9.11
N ILE A 40 -21.61 -5.20 -10.02
CA ILE A 40 -20.63 -4.42 -10.78
C ILE A 40 -19.87 -3.49 -9.84
N LEU A 41 -20.57 -2.77 -8.96
CA LEU A 41 -19.93 -1.86 -8.00
C LEU A 41 -18.99 -2.62 -7.06
N GLU A 42 -19.43 -3.73 -6.47
CA GLU A 42 -18.57 -4.56 -5.61
C GLU A 42 -17.36 -5.13 -6.36
N THR A 43 -17.53 -5.46 -7.65
CA THR A 43 -16.41 -5.90 -8.49
C THR A 43 -15.44 -4.76 -8.73
N LEU A 44 -15.92 -3.56 -9.10
CA LEU A 44 -15.06 -2.40 -9.29
C LEU A 44 -14.33 -2.04 -7.99
N GLU A 45 -15.04 -2.02 -6.86
CA GLU A 45 -14.43 -1.81 -5.55
C GLU A 45 -13.33 -2.84 -5.33
N ARG A 46 -13.61 -4.15 -5.44
CA ARG A 46 -12.58 -5.19 -5.26
C ARG A 46 -11.39 -5.03 -6.20
N GLU A 47 -11.60 -4.70 -7.47
CA GLU A 47 -10.52 -4.62 -8.47
C GLU A 47 -9.68 -3.34 -8.39
N PHE A 48 -10.23 -2.27 -7.82
CA PHE A 48 -9.58 -0.96 -7.74
C PHE A 48 -9.34 -0.48 -6.30
N TYR A 49 -9.66 -1.29 -5.29
CA TYR A 49 -9.42 -0.94 -3.90
C TYR A 49 -7.92 -0.83 -3.63
N ALA A 50 -7.51 0.34 -3.17
CA ALA A 50 -6.14 0.63 -2.82
C ALA A 50 -5.93 0.31 -1.33
N TYR A 51 -5.64 -0.96 -1.01
CA TYR A 51 -5.62 -1.44 0.39
C TYR A 51 -4.59 -0.71 1.26
N ILE A 52 -3.37 -0.49 0.75
CA ILE A 52 -2.29 0.15 1.52
C ILE A 52 -2.65 1.60 1.80
N SER A 53 -3.00 2.37 0.78
CA SER A 53 -3.30 3.80 0.93
C SER A 53 -4.60 4.04 1.69
N THR A 54 -5.64 3.21 1.50
CA THR A 54 -6.87 3.31 2.29
C THR A 54 -6.60 3.06 3.77
N TYR A 55 -5.78 2.05 4.09
CA TYR A 55 -5.36 1.78 5.45
C TYR A 55 -4.53 2.94 6.04
N ALA A 56 -3.57 3.48 5.28
CA ALA A 56 -2.77 4.63 5.72
C ALA A 56 -3.64 5.82 6.11
N ARG A 57 -4.66 6.13 5.30
CA ARG A 57 -5.55 7.29 5.49
C ARG A 57 -6.47 7.17 6.70
N SER A 58 -6.93 5.96 7.02
CA SER A 58 -7.99 5.73 8.00
C SER A 58 -7.50 5.20 9.34
N ASN A 59 -6.28 4.64 9.41
CA ASN A 59 -5.83 3.95 10.62
C ASN A 59 -5.09 4.88 11.61
N LEU A 60 -5.58 4.92 12.85
CA LEU A 60 -5.01 5.75 13.92
C LEU A 60 -3.60 5.33 14.35
N LEU A 61 -3.26 4.03 14.26
CA LEU A 61 -1.93 3.54 14.63
C LEU A 61 -0.87 4.07 13.66
N VAL A 62 -1.18 4.17 12.36
CA VAL A 62 -0.29 4.79 11.38
C VAL A 62 0.00 6.24 11.75
N SER A 63 -1.05 7.02 12.06
CA SER A 63 -0.88 8.42 12.48
C SER A 63 -0.10 8.56 13.78
N ALA A 64 -0.32 7.67 14.75
CA ALA A 64 0.44 7.64 16.00
C ALA A 64 1.93 7.34 15.75
N MET A 65 2.23 6.41 14.85
CA MET A 65 3.61 6.03 14.54
C MET A 65 4.35 7.09 13.74
N ASP A 66 3.68 7.76 12.82
CA ASP A 66 4.23 8.94 12.14
C ASP A 66 4.63 10.01 13.17
N ALA A 67 3.76 10.30 14.15
CA ALA A 67 4.03 11.30 15.19
C ALA A 67 5.17 10.89 16.13
N GLU A 68 5.29 9.59 16.45
CA GLU A 68 6.40 9.08 17.26
C GLU A 68 7.73 9.22 16.53
N LEU A 69 7.79 8.82 15.26
CA LEU A 69 8.98 8.98 14.42
C LEU A 69 9.35 10.47 14.27
N ALA A 70 8.36 11.33 14.05
CA ALA A 70 8.53 12.79 13.99
C ALA A 70 9.22 13.33 15.25
N LYS A 71 8.68 12.99 16.41
CA LYS A 71 9.21 13.42 17.70
C LYS A 71 10.61 12.87 17.95
N LYS A 72 10.83 11.59 17.67
CA LYS A 72 12.09 10.89 17.98
C LYS A 72 13.25 11.44 17.15
N PHE A 73 13.01 11.71 15.87
CA PHE A 73 14.06 12.06 14.92
C PHE A 73 14.06 13.54 14.51
N GLY A 74 13.12 14.34 15.03
CA GLY A 74 13.01 15.75 14.67
C GLY A 74 12.65 15.98 13.20
N ILE A 75 11.85 15.08 12.62
CA ILE A 75 11.39 15.18 11.23
C ILE A 75 10.00 15.82 11.14
N GLU A 76 9.72 16.51 10.04
CA GLU A 76 8.42 17.08 9.71
C GLU A 76 7.56 16.03 8.97
N ILE A 77 6.34 15.81 9.44
CA ILE A 77 5.33 15.04 8.70
C ILE A 77 4.42 16.03 7.98
N LEU A 78 4.40 15.96 6.65
CA LEU A 78 3.57 16.82 5.82
C LEU A 78 2.09 16.54 6.07
N SER A 79 1.26 17.59 6.11
CA SER A 79 -0.18 17.46 6.33
C SER A 79 -0.93 16.86 5.14
N GLU A 80 -0.41 17.06 3.94
CA GLU A 80 -1.02 16.63 2.69
C GLU A 80 -0.75 15.14 2.41
N TRP A 81 -1.78 14.44 1.95
CA TRP A 81 -1.63 13.13 1.34
C TRP A 81 -1.00 13.31 -0.03
N TYR A 82 0.15 12.69 -0.26
CA TYR A 82 0.76 12.67 -1.58
C TYR A 82 0.03 11.64 -2.46
N GLU A 83 -0.96 12.10 -3.23
CA GLU A 83 -1.64 11.29 -4.24
C GLU A 83 -1.14 11.67 -5.64
N SER A 84 -0.66 10.67 -6.36
CA SER A 84 -0.26 10.80 -7.76
C SER A 84 -0.58 9.50 -8.48
N ASP A 85 -0.63 9.53 -9.82
CA ASP A 85 -0.70 8.31 -10.64
C ASP A 85 0.39 7.31 -10.26
N HIS A 86 1.55 7.81 -9.80
CA HIS A 86 2.65 6.99 -9.34
C HIS A 86 2.29 6.25 -8.04
N THR A 87 1.77 6.93 -7.02
CA THR A 87 1.41 6.27 -5.75
C THR A 87 0.28 5.26 -5.92
N ILE A 88 -0.69 5.53 -6.79
CA ILE A 88 -1.78 4.60 -7.11
C ILE A 88 -1.23 3.31 -7.77
N ARG A 89 -0.34 3.46 -8.75
CA ARG A 89 0.30 2.32 -9.42
C ARG A 89 1.16 1.51 -8.45
N TYR A 90 1.88 2.17 -7.54
CA TYR A 90 2.70 1.52 -6.53
C TYR A 90 1.86 0.70 -5.55
N ASP A 91 0.79 1.29 -5.01
CA ASP A 91 -0.11 0.58 -4.09
C ASP A 91 -0.64 -0.69 -4.75
N ARG A 92 -1.18 -0.57 -5.97
CA ARG A 92 -1.71 -1.73 -6.70
C ARG A 92 -0.65 -2.80 -6.95
N TYR A 93 0.54 -2.38 -7.41
CA TYR A 93 1.63 -3.30 -7.71
C TYR A 93 2.11 -4.03 -6.45
N LEU A 94 2.43 -3.29 -5.39
CA LEU A 94 2.93 -3.86 -4.14
C LEU A 94 1.88 -4.69 -3.41
N SER A 95 0.61 -4.27 -3.42
CA SER A 95 -0.50 -5.06 -2.87
C SER A 95 -0.63 -6.40 -3.58
N GLY A 96 -0.45 -6.45 -4.90
CA GLY A 96 -0.44 -7.69 -5.67
C GLY A 96 0.77 -8.58 -5.35
N GLU A 97 1.98 -8.03 -5.39
CA GLU A 97 3.22 -8.79 -5.17
C GLU A 97 3.34 -9.32 -3.74
N LEU A 98 2.93 -8.53 -2.74
CA LEU A 98 2.95 -8.91 -1.32
C LEU A 98 1.65 -9.59 -0.85
N LYS A 99 0.69 -9.82 -1.75
CA LYS A 99 -0.62 -10.46 -1.47
C LYS A 99 -1.42 -9.75 -0.37
N LEU A 100 -1.35 -8.42 -0.33
CA LEU A 100 -2.09 -7.55 0.59
C LEU A 100 -3.47 -7.21 0.01
N ASP A 101 -4.29 -8.24 -0.17
CA ASP A 101 -5.63 -8.16 -0.80
C ASP A 101 -6.77 -7.89 0.20
N SER A 102 -6.44 -7.45 1.43
CA SER A 102 -7.42 -7.05 2.43
C SER A 102 -6.83 -6.07 3.45
N ILE A 103 -7.71 -5.27 4.08
CA ILE A 103 -7.32 -4.38 5.18
C ILE A 103 -6.69 -5.16 6.35
N ASP A 104 -7.21 -6.33 6.68
CA ASP A 104 -6.68 -7.17 7.77
C ASP A 104 -5.25 -7.65 7.47
N LYS A 105 -4.95 -7.98 6.20
CA LYS A 105 -3.59 -8.35 5.80
C LYS A 105 -2.64 -7.16 5.87
N VAL A 106 -3.09 -5.97 5.48
CA VAL A 106 -2.30 -4.74 5.63
C VAL A 106 -2.06 -4.41 7.11
N ASP A 107 -3.07 -4.55 7.97
CA ASP A 107 -2.95 -4.36 9.42
C ASP A 107 -1.95 -5.34 10.05
N ALA A 108 -2.08 -6.63 9.73
CA ALA A 108 -1.17 -7.67 10.22
C ALA A 108 0.27 -7.42 9.77
N MET A 109 0.48 -7.09 8.49
CA MET A 109 1.79 -6.71 7.94
C MET A 109 2.35 -5.48 8.66
N PHE A 110 1.55 -4.43 8.84
CA PHE A 110 2.00 -3.21 9.49
C PHE A 110 2.45 -3.48 10.93
N LYS A 111 1.62 -4.18 11.71
CA LYS A 111 1.92 -4.56 13.11
C LYS A 111 3.17 -5.44 13.22
N ALA A 112 3.35 -6.39 12.30
CA ALA A 112 4.51 -7.28 12.28
C ALA A 112 5.84 -6.56 11.95
N ASN A 113 5.76 -5.32 11.42
CA ASN A 113 6.93 -4.54 10.99
C ASN A 113 7.23 -3.32 11.88
N LEU A 114 6.38 -3.02 12.88
CA LEU A 114 6.60 -1.92 13.83
C LEU A 114 8.01 -1.89 14.46
N PRO A 115 8.58 -3.02 14.91
CA PRO A 115 9.90 -3.00 15.58
C PRO A 115 11.06 -2.50 14.73
N LEU A 116 10.89 -2.44 13.40
CA LEU A 116 11.93 -2.04 12.44
C LEU A 116 11.69 -0.65 11.85
N LEU A 117 10.61 0.03 12.22
CA LEU A 117 10.28 1.35 11.69
C LEU A 117 11.36 2.38 12.00
N GLU A 118 11.93 2.36 13.20
CA GLU A 118 13.00 3.29 13.58
C GLU A 118 14.27 3.08 12.78
N LEU A 119 14.63 1.81 12.51
CA LEU A 119 15.76 1.48 11.65
C LEU A 119 15.54 2.07 10.25
N ARG A 120 14.34 1.87 9.70
CA ARG A 120 14.02 2.39 8.37
C ARG A 120 13.99 3.93 8.35
N ALA A 121 13.43 4.57 9.37
CA ALA A 121 13.43 6.03 9.50
C ALA A 121 14.86 6.56 9.52
N LYS A 122 15.73 5.98 10.37
CA LYS A 122 17.13 6.35 10.48
C LYS A 122 17.87 6.27 9.13
N GLN A 123 17.63 5.22 8.33
CA GLN A 123 18.22 5.10 6.99
C GLN A 123 17.88 6.28 6.07
N LEU A 124 16.70 6.88 6.19
CA LEU A 124 16.32 8.06 5.40
C LEU A 124 16.91 9.35 6.00
N ILE A 125 16.90 9.47 7.32
CA ILE A 125 17.42 10.65 8.01
C ILE A 125 18.92 10.80 7.79
N ASP A 126 19.67 9.70 7.87
CA ASP A 126 21.11 9.69 7.61
C ASP A 126 21.44 10.09 6.15
N LYS A 127 20.44 10.08 5.25
CA LYS A 127 20.53 10.58 3.86
C LYS A 127 20.00 12.00 3.68
N GLY A 128 19.61 12.67 4.77
CA GLY A 128 19.14 14.06 4.73
C GLY A 128 17.64 14.24 4.48
N TYR A 129 16.83 13.17 4.55
CA TYR A 129 15.38 13.29 4.42
C TYR A 129 14.74 13.66 5.78
N PHE A 130 14.40 14.95 5.95
CA PHE A 130 13.80 15.48 7.19
C PHE A 130 12.32 15.86 7.04
N ARG A 131 11.76 15.77 5.83
CA ARG A 131 10.35 16.08 5.55
C ARG A 131 9.73 14.88 4.84
N LEU A 132 8.79 14.22 5.50
CA LEU A 132 8.20 12.97 5.01
C LEU A 132 6.67 13.11 4.87
N PRO A 133 6.05 12.43 3.89
CA PRO A 133 4.60 12.48 3.71
C PRO A 133 3.86 11.81 4.88
N ARG A 134 2.60 12.20 5.09
CA ARG A 134 1.71 11.46 5.99
C ARG A 134 1.54 10.01 5.53
N GLY A 135 1.45 9.08 6.47
CA GLY A 135 1.40 7.64 6.22
C GLY A 135 2.78 6.99 6.02
N ILE A 136 3.87 7.72 6.25
CA ILE A 136 5.23 7.23 5.98
C ILE A 136 5.59 5.98 6.80
N SER A 137 5.09 5.84 8.03
CA SER A 137 5.31 4.64 8.83
C SER A 137 4.79 3.38 8.13
N LEU A 138 3.65 3.45 7.43
CA LEU A 138 3.15 2.32 6.64
C LEU A 138 4.04 2.06 5.43
N THR A 139 4.48 3.10 4.71
CA THR A 139 5.42 2.96 3.59
C THR A 139 6.73 2.32 4.05
N PHE A 140 7.22 2.66 5.24
CA PHE A 140 8.37 2.01 5.86
C PHE A 140 8.09 0.54 6.15
N ALA A 141 6.96 0.21 6.75
CA ALA A 141 6.56 -1.17 7.00
C ALA A 141 6.49 -2.00 5.71
N VAL A 142 5.94 -1.44 4.62
CA VAL A 142 5.91 -2.10 3.31
C VAL A 142 7.33 -2.35 2.80
N PHE A 143 8.24 -1.39 2.93
CA PHE A 143 9.65 -1.60 2.54
C PHE A 143 10.34 -2.68 3.39
N ILE A 144 10.07 -2.71 4.69
CA ILE A 144 10.57 -3.76 5.59
C ILE A 144 9.98 -5.13 5.20
N GLU A 145 8.70 -5.19 4.83
CA GLU A 145 8.06 -6.42 4.36
C GLU A 145 8.69 -6.93 3.06
N ILE A 146 9.04 -6.04 2.13
CA ILE A 146 9.82 -6.40 0.92
C ILE A 146 11.17 -7.01 1.34
N ALA A 147 11.86 -6.42 2.31
CA ALA A 147 13.14 -6.92 2.78
C ALA A 147 13.06 -8.34 3.39
N LYS A 148 11.89 -8.78 3.86
CA LYS A 148 11.67 -10.14 4.38
C LYS A 148 11.43 -11.19 3.30
N GLN A 149 11.15 -10.79 2.06
CA GLN A 149 10.82 -11.71 0.98
C GLN A 149 12.04 -12.48 0.46
N ASP A 150 11.79 -13.50 -0.36
CA ASP A 150 12.82 -14.21 -1.09
C ASP A 150 13.46 -13.33 -2.18
N GLU A 151 14.66 -13.73 -2.60
CA GLU A 151 15.49 -13.00 -3.57
C GLU A 151 14.78 -12.76 -4.90
N ALA A 152 14.06 -13.76 -5.43
CA ALA A 152 13.38 -13.64 -6.70
C ALA A 152 12.25 -12.60 -6.65
N LEU A 153 11.47 -12.58 -5.56
CA LEU A 153 10.42 -11.58 -5.36
C LEU A 153 11.01 -10.18 -5.14
N VAL A 154 12.09 -10.06 -4.37
CA VAL A 154 12.78 -8.77 -4.16
C VAL A 154 13.26 -8.19 -5.50
N HIS A 155 13.89 -8.99 -6.35
CA HIS A 155 14.32 -8.54 -7.67
C HIS A 155 13.16 -8.12 -8.57
N LYS A 156 12.07 -8.89 -8.54
CA LYS A 156 10.85 -8.55 -9.28
C LYS A 156 10.31 -7.20 -8.84
N ILE A 157 10.17 -6.99 -7.53
CA ILE A 157 9.69 -5.72 -6.95
C ILE A 157 10.64 -4.58 -7.26
N TYR A 158 11.96 -4.79 -7.16
CA TYR A 158 12.95 -3.79 -7.51
C TYR A 158 12.76 -3.29 -8.95
N ARG A 159 12.62 -4.19 -9.92
CA ARG A 159 12.39 -3.81 -11.33
C ARG A 159 11.06 -3.11 -11.54
N GLY A 160 9.99 -3.54 -10.86
CA GLY A 160 8.65 -3.01 -11.06
C GLY A 160 8.36 -1.69 -10.33
N ALA A 161 9.04 -1.44 -9.22
CA ALA A 161 8.74 -0.33 -8.31
C ALA A 161 9.96 0.48 -7.84
N PHE A 162 11.19 0.12 -8.16
CA PHE A 162 12.36 0.87 -7.65
C PHE A 162 13.48 1.04 -8.68
N GLY A 163 13.26 0.64 -9.94
CA GLY A 163 14.28 0.19 -10.90
C GLY A 163 15.49 1.07 -11.24
N ASN A 164 15.76 2.17 -10.55
CA ASN A 164 16.98 2.98 -10.62
C ASN A 164 17.44 3.52 -9.25
N THR A 165 16.94 2.99 -8.13
CA THR A 165 17.29 3.47 -6.80
C THR A 165 18.62 2.85 -6.34
N GLU A 166 19.71 3.62 -6.46
CA GLU A 166 21.09 3.18 -6.18
C GLU A 166 21.29 2.55 -4.79
N ASP A 167 20.50 2.98 -3.79
CA ASP A 167 20.63 2.56 -2.40
C ASP A 167 19.62 1.49 -1.96
N PHE A 168 18.82 0.95 -2.89
CA PHE A 168 17.75 0.01 -2.59
C PHE A 168 18.29 -1.24 -1.88
N TYR A 169 19.22 -1.95 -2.51
CA TYR A 169 19.79 -3.19 -1.94
C TYR A 169 20.59 -2.93 -0.67
N ALA A 170 21.30 -1.79 -0.57
CA ALA A 170 22.02 -1.43 0.64
C ALA A 170 21.06 -1.23 1.83
N SER A 171 19.99 -0.47 1.62
CA SER A 171 18.96 -0.22 2.64
C SER A 171 18.19 -1.50 3.01
N LEU A 172 17.86 -2.30 2.01
CA LEU A 172 17.18 -3.59 2.17
C LEU A 172 18.05 -4.58 2.94
N ASN A 173 19.34 -4.69 2.60
CA ASN A 173 20.26 -5.61 3.28
C ASN A 173 20.58 -5.21 4.72
N ALA A 174 20.57 -3.92 5.04
CA ALA A 174 20.68 -3.48 6.43
C ALA A 174 19.47 -3.91 7.28
N ILE A 175 18.26 -3.94 6.71
CA ILE A 175 17.08 -4.50 7.38
C ILE A 175 17.23 -6.02 7.52
N ARG A 176 17.61 -6.71 6.44
CA ARG A 176 17.83 -8.17 6.44
C ARG A 176 18.84 -8.59 7.49
N ALA A 177 19.96 -7.86 7.62
CA ALA A 177 20.95 -8.09 8.66
C ALA A 177 20.36 -7.97 10.07
N ALA A 178 19.52 -6.95 10.32
CA ALA A 178 18.86 -6.75 11.61
C ALA A 178 17.91 -7.91 12.00
N ILE A 179 17.40 -8.67 11.02
CA ILE A 179 16.56 -9.86 11.21
C ILE A 179 17.26 -11.17 10.85
N SER A 180 18.59 -11.17 10.75
CA SER A 180 19.40 -12.36 10.48
C SER A 180 19.07 -13.09 9.16
N LEU A 181 18.63 -12.35 8.14
CA LEU A 181 18.45 -12.86 6.78
C LEU A 181 19.71 -12.63 5.93
N PRO A 182 20.04 -13.53 4.99
CA PRO A 182 21.19 -13.36 4.11
C PRO A 182 21.01 -12.16 3.18
N ALA A 183 22.09 -11.45 2.90
CA ALA A 183 22.07 -10.33 1.97
C ALA A 183 21.71 -10.79 0.54
N ILE A 184 20.92 -9.96 -0.16
CA ILE A 184 20.59 -10.12 -1.58
C ILE A 184 21.50 -9.19 -2.38
N LYS A 185 22.18 -9.72 -3.40
CA LYS A 185 23.02 -8.90 -4.27
C LYS A 185 22.15 -8.21 -5.33
N PRO A 186 22.54 -7.03 -5.84
CA PRO A 186 21.93 -6.51 -7.07
C PRO A 186 22.10 -7.52 -8.22
N GLU A 187 21.11 -7.56 -9.12
CA GLU A 187 21.22 -8.26 -10.41
C GLU A 187 22.24 -7.60 -11.34
#